data_AF-A0A7S1EZV8-F1
#
_entry.id   AF-A0A7S1EZV8-F1
#
_cell.length_a   1.000
_cell.length_b   1.000
_cell.length_c   1.000
_cell.angle_alpha   90.00
_cell.angle_beta   90.00
_cell.angle_gamma   90.00
#
_symmetry.space_group_name_H-M   'P 1'
#
loop_
_entity.id
_entity.type
_entity.pdbx_description
1 polymer ?
#
loop_
_entity_poly.entity_id
_entity_poly.type
_entity_poly.pdbx_seq_one_letter_code
_entity_poly.pdbx_strand_id
1 'polypeptide(L)'
;FWLKILEDHASSPSVLASLPMALRLAARRFASNPVPLGAPSGLSQSVSNLTKRVTNFSPSVFFEEKYFWSKANLGPFFIFLFVAPTLYRSAKDAYWMRQLKTLNVEEIISDRYEWLRLNMLQDEVEVALLAQVPSGGFRTLEIGPSVPSTP
;
A
#
# COMPACT_ATOMS: atom_id res chain seq x y z
N PHE A 1 7.14 -23.81 -4.99
CA PHE A 1 7.73 -22.49 -5.32
C PHE A 1 7.61 -21.51 -4.15
N TRP A 2 6.42 -21.30 -3.59
CA TRP A 2 6.19 -20.43 -2.42
C TRP A 2 6.91 -20.84 -1.12
N LEU A 3 7.07 -22.14 -0.87
CA LEU A 3 7.80 -22.62 0.31
C LEU A 3 9.31 -22.35 0.27
N LYS A 4 9.90 -22.23 -0.93
CA LYS A 4 11.34 -21.99 -1.10
C LYS A 4 11.73 -20.51 -0.94
N ILE A 5 10.80 -19.61 -1.27
CA ILE A 5 10.96 -18.16 -1.06
C ILE A 5 10.95 -17.78 0.44
N LEU A 6 10.22 -18.53 1.28
CA LEU A 6 10.20 -18.29 2.72
C LEU A 6 11.46 -18.81 3.44
N GLU A 7 12.10 -19.85 2.90
CA GLU A 7 13.27 -20.48 3.51
C GLU A 7 14.56 -19.73 3.20
N ASP A 8 14.69 -19.18 1.98
CA ASP A 8 15.86 -18.38 1.59
C ASP A 8 15.93 -17.00 2.29
N HIS A 9 14.80 -16.49 2.81
CA HIS A 9 14.77 -15.24 3.61
C HIS A 9 15.11 -15.43 5.09
N ALA A 10 15.13 -16.67 5.59
CA ALA A 10 15.33 -16.97 7.01
C ALA A 10 16.81 -17.13 7.42
N SER A 11 17.74 -17.19 6.47
CA SER A 11 19.17 -17.44 6.72
C SER A 11 20.04 -16.18 6.87
N SER A 12 19.45 -14.98 6.80
CA SER A 12 20.20 -13.71 6.88
C SER A 12 20.17 -13.12 8.31
N PRO A 13 21.28 -13.16 9.07
CA PRO A 13 21.33 -12.69 10.47
C PRO A 13 21.11 -11.17 10.63
N SER A 14 21.05 -10.40 9.54
CA SER A 14 20.81 -8.96 9.53
C SER A 14 19.34 -8.55 9.58
N VAL A 15 18.40 -9.44 9.24
CA VAL A 15 16.95 -9.09 9.16
C VAL A 15 16.32 -9.03 10.55
N LEU A 16 16.71 -9.92 11.47
CA LEU A 16 16.17 -9.98 12.84
C LEU A 16 16.49 -8.75 13.69
N ALA A 17 17.63 -8.09 13.44
CA ALA A 17 18.02 -6.87 14.15
C ALA A 17 17.17 -5.63 13.76
N SER A 18 16.55 -5.66 12.57
CA SER A 18 15.78 -4.53 12.02
C SER A 18 14.28 -4.60 12.31
N LEU A 19 13.76 -5.78 12.65
CA LEU A 19 12.35 -6.01 13.00
C LEU A 19 11.80 -5.05 14.06
N PRO A 20 12.47 -4.78 15.21
CA PRO A 20 11.92 -3.85 16.20
C PRO A 20 11.86 -2.41 15.67
N MET A 21 12.75 -2.02 14.76
CA MET A 21 12.77 -0.69 14.16
C MET A 21 11.73 -0.55 13.05
N ALA A 22 11.54 -1.58 12.23
CA ALA A 22 10.50 -1.67 11.22
C ALA A 22 9.09 -1.70 11.85
N LEU A 23 8.91 -2.42 12.96
CA LEU A 23 7.68 -2.39 13.76
C LEU A 23 7.41 -1.00 14.34
N ARG A 24 8.44 -0.30 14.84
CA ARG A 24 8.32 1.08 15.32
C ARG A 24 7.94 2.06 14.21
N LEU A 25 8.49 1.90 13.01
CA LEU A 25 8.13 2.74 11.85
C LEU A 25 6.74 2.43 11.31
N ALA A 26 6.33 1.15 11.27
CA ALA A 26 4.98 0.76 10.92
C ALA A 26 3.97 1.30 11.95
N ALA A 27 4.26 1.20 13.24
CA ALA A 27 3.44 1.78 14.30
C ALA A 27 3.31 3.30 14.16
N ARG A 28 4.37 4.01 13.74
CA ARG A 28 4.32 5.46 13.43
C ARG A 28 3.49 5.79 12.19
N ARG A 29 3.41 4.90 11.19
CA ARG A 29 2.52 5.09 10.02
C ARG A 29 1.05 4.84 10.34
N PHE A 30 0.74 4.04 11.36
CA PHE A 30 -0.62 3.79 11.83
C PHE A 30 -1.07 4.77 12.92
N ALA A 31 -0.14 5.28 13.72
CA ALA A 31 -0.37 6.37 14.66
C ALA A 31 -0.04 7.69 13.97
N SER A 32 -0.83 8.10 12.97
CA SER A 32 -0.99 9.52 12.71
C SER A 32 -1.41 10.16 14.05
N ASN A 33 -0.72 11.22 14.49
CA ASN A 33 -1.10 11.95 15.70
C ASN A 33 -2.61 12.15 15.67
N PRO A 34 -3.38 11.58 16.62
CA PRO A 34 -4.81 11.76 16.61
C PRO A 34 -5.05 13.27 16.69
N VAL A 35 -5.77 13.82 15.72
CA VAL A 35 -6.40 15.13 15.88
C VAL A 35 -7.11 15.07 17.24
N PRO A 36 -6.88 16.02 18.15
CA PRO A 36 -7.44 15.98 19.49
C PRO A 36 -8.96 16.26 19.41
N LEU A 37 -9.72 15.31 18.87
CA LEU A 37 -11.12 15.12 19.19
C LEU A 37 -11.10 14.67 20.65
N GLY A 38 -11.43 15.58 21.56
CA GLY A 38 -11.35 15.42 23.02
C GLY A 38 -11.94 14.09 23.51
N ALA A 39 -11.13 13.04 23.47
CA ALA A 39 -11.52 11.72 23.91
C ALA A 39 -11.57 11.75 25.45
N PRO A 40 -12.69 11.36 26.06
CA PRO A 40 -12.80 11.38 27.51
C PRO A 40 -11.70 10.52 28.12
N SER A 41 -11.00 11.05 29.13
CA SER A 41 -9.92 10.39 29.86
C SER A 41 -10.26 8.95 30.32
N GLY A 42 -11.55 8.67 30.54
CA GLY A 42 -12.07 7.34 30.89
C GLY A 42 -11.98 6.28 29.77
N LEU A 43 -11.97 6.66 28.49
CA LEU A 43 -11.85 5.70 27.38
C LEU A 43 -10.43 5.14 27.31
N SER A 44 -9.41 5.99 27.41
CA SER A 44 -8.00 5.58 27.44
C SER A 44 -7.71 4.67 28.63
N GLN A 45 -8.29 5.00 29.79
CA GLN A 45 -8.17 4.18 30.99
C GLN A 45 -8.91 2.84 30.84
N SER A 46 -10.08 2.81 30.20
CA SER A 46 -10.82 1.57 29.91
C SER A 46 -10.09 0.67 28.91
N VAL A 47 -9.49 1.26 27.87
CA VAL A 47 -8.69 0.53 26.87
C VAL A 47 -7.43 -0.04 27.51
N SER A 48 -6.73 0.74 28.35
CA SER A 48 -5.53 0.26 29.05
C SER A 48 -5.83 -0.83 30.09
N ASN A 49 -7.00 -0.77 30.74
CA ASN A 49 -7.45 -1.83 31.64
C ASN A 49 -7.87 -3.10 30.87
N LEU A 50 -8.47 -2.95 29.69
CA LEU A 50 -8.84 -4.06 28.82
C LEU A 50 -7.60 -4.74 28.23
N THR A 51 -6.60 -3.97 27.76
CA THR A 51 -5.34 -4.54 27.27
C THR A 51 -4.60 -5.30 28.36
N LYS A 52 -4.54 -4.77 29.59
CA LYS A 52 -3.98 -5.49 30.75
C LYS A 52 -4.71 -6.82 31.06
N ARG A 53 -6.03 -6.88 30.86
CA ARG A 53 -6.80 -8.12 31.04
C ARG A 53 -6.53 -9.13 29.93
N VAL A 54 -6.36 -8.67 28.69
CA VAL A 54 -6.05 -9.56 27.56
C VAL A 54 -4.61 -10.10 27.64
N THR A 55 -3.65 -9.32 28.13
CA THR A 55 -2.26 -9.79 28.30
C THR A 55 -2.11 -10.82 29.41
N ASN A 56 -3.00 -10.81 30.40
CA ASN A 56 -3.02 -11.76 31.52
C ASN A 56 -3.96 -12.96 31.26
N PHE A 57 -4.53 -13.06 30.05
CA PHE A 57 -5.41 -14.17 29.69
C PHE A 57 -4.58 -15.41 29.34
N SER A 58 -4.86 -16.53 30.02
CA SER A 58 -4.28 -17.83 29.70
C SER A 58 -5.31 -18.70 28.96
N PRO A 59 -5.13 -18.96 27.65
CA PRO A 59 -6.07 -19.78 26.89
C PRO A 59 -6.17 -21.22 27.42
N SER A 60 -5.06 -21.78 27.91
CA SER A 60 -5.03 -23.17 28.40
C SER A 60 -5.88 -23.38 29.65
N VAL A 61 -5.96 -22.37 30.53
CA VAL A 61 -6.80 -22.40 31.73
C VAL A 61 -8.26 -22.09 31.39
N PHE A 62 -8.49 -21.20 30.42
CA PHE A 62 -9.84 -20.83 30.00
C PHE A 62 -10.58 -21.98 29.29
N PHE A 63 -9.88 -22.72 28.42
CA PHE A 63 -10.43 -23.87 27.69
C PHE A 63 -10.31 -25.21 28.43
N GLU A 64 -9.89 -25.20 29.71
CA GLU A 64 -9.94 -26.40 30.53
C GLU A 64 -11.40 -26.80 30.78
N GLU A 65 -11.77 -28.03 30.46
CA GLU A 65 -13.16 -28.50 30.45
C GLU A 65 -13.91 -28.16 31.76
N LYS A 66 -13.28 -28.43 32.91
CA LYS A 66 -13.86 -28.13 34.22
C LYS A 66 -14.11 -26.63 34.42
N TYR A 67 -13.21 -25.77 33.95
CA TYR A 67 -13.32 -24.34 34.11
C TYR A 67 -14.30 -23.72 33.10
N PHE A 68 -14.20 -24.15 31.84
CA PHE A 68 -15.01 -23.70 30.72
C PHE A 68 -16.50 -23.94 30.94
N TRP A 69 -16.89 -25.11 31.44
CA TRP A 69 -18.30 -25.47 31.63
C TRP A 69 -18.89 -25.06 32.99
N SER A 70 -18.06 -24.86 34.03
CA SER A 70 -18.57 -24.60 35.39
C SER A 70 -18.41 -23.16 35.89
N LYS A 71 -17.36 -22.44 35.46
CA LYS A 71 -16.98 -21.14 36.05
C LYS A 71 -16.72 -20.03 35.02
N ALA A 72 -16.47 -20.37 33.76
CA ALA A 72 -16.18 -19.37 32.73
C ALA A 72 -17.45 -18.65 32.25
N ASN A 73 -17.32 -17.35 31.99
CA ASN A 73 -18.35 -16.58 31.30
C ASN A 73 -18.23 -16.79 29.78
N LEU A 74 -19.02 -17.71 29.23
CA LEU A 74 -19.00 -18.07 27.81
C LEU A 74 -19.73 -17.08 26.89
N GLY A 75 -20.54 -16.18 27.44
CA GLY A 75 -21.36 -15.23 26.66
C GLY A 75 -20.54 -14.42 25.64
N PRO A 76 -19.49 -13.69 26.05
CA PRO A 76 -18.64 -12.95 25.13
C PRO A 76 -17.94 -13.81 24.07
N PHE A 77 -17.60 -15.07 24.40
CA PHE A 77 -16.96 -16.00 23.47
C PHE A 77 -17.91 -16.40 22.34
N PHE A 78 -19.16 -16.74 22.65
CA PHE A 78 -20.16 -17.07 21.63
C PHE A 78 -20.61 -15.85 20.83
N ILE A 79 -20.75 -14.68 21.47
CA ILE A 79 -21.01 -13.43 20.74
C ILE A 79 -19.87 -13.17 19.75
N PHE A 80 -18.61 -13.34 20.18
CA PHE A 80 -17.47 -13.22 19.29
C PHE A 80 -17.52 -14.26 18.16
N LEU A 81 -17.91 -15.51 18.43
CA LEU A 81 -18.08 -16.53 17.39
C LEU A 81 -19.12 -16.13 16.33
N PHE A 82 -20.25 -15.55 16.74
CA PHE A 82 -21.29 -15.06 15.83
C PHE A 82 -20.87 -13.80 15.06
N VAL A 83 -20.10 -12.92 15.70
CA VAL A 83 -19.60 -11.68 15.11
C VAL A 83 -18.32 -11.91 14.28
N ALA A 84 -17.62 -13.03 14.49
CA ALA A 84 -16.39 -13.40 13.78
C ALA A 84 -16.48 -13.25 12.25
N PRO A 85 -17.53 -13.72 11.53
CA PRO A 85 -17.64 -13.50 10.09
C PRO A 85 -17.71 -12.01 9.71
N THR A 86 -18.39 -11.18 10.49
CA THR A 86 -18.47 -9.73 10.24
C THR A 86 -17.14 -9.03 10.52
N LEU A 87 -16.45 -9.44 11.60
CA LEU A 87 -15.15 -8.90 11.96
C LEU A 87 -14.09 -9.30 10.92
N TYR A 88 -14.09 -10.55 10.49
CA TYR A 88 -13.23 -11.05 9.40
C TYR A 88 -13.44 -10.26 8.11
N ARG A 89 -14.71 -10.02 7.74
CA ARG A 89 -15.04 -9.21 6.56
C ARG A 89 -14.51 -7.79 6.68
N SER A 90 -14.74 -7.12 7.81
CA SER A 90 -14.24 -5.76 8.04
C SER A 90 -12.70 -5.66 7.99
N ALA A 91 -12.00 -6.64 8.56
CA ALA A 91 -10.54 -6.69 8.52
C ALA A 91 -10.01 -6.88 7.09
N LYS A 92 -10.67 -7.75 6.33
CA LYS A 92 -10.38 -7.96 4.91
C LYS A 92 -10.64 -6.69 4.10
N ASP A 93 -11.76 -6.01 4.33
CA ASP A 93 -12.09 -4.75 3.65
C ASP A 93 -11.06 -3.67 3.95
N ALA A 94 -10.61 -3.54 5.21
CA ALA A 94 -9.54 -2.62 5.58
C ALA A 94 -8.20 -2.94 4.89
N TYR A 95 -7.86 -4.23 4.75
CA TYR A 95 -6.69 -4.67 4.00
C TYR A 95 -6.80 -4.27 2.53
N TRP A 96 -7.95 -4.52 1.89
CA TRP A 96 -8.18 -4.16 0.49
C TRP A 96 -8.17 -2.66 0.27
N MET A 97 -8.77 -1.86 1.16
CA MET A 97 -8.69 -0.40 1.07
C MET A 97 -7.26 0.10 1.07
N ARG A 98 -6.37 -0.54 1.84
CA ARG A 98 -4.95 -0.18 1.84
C ARG A 98 -4.27 -0.57 0.54
N GLN A 99 -4.53 -1.78 0.05
CA GLN A 99 -3.96 -2.26 -1.21
C GLN A 99 -4.43 -1.42 -2.40
N LEU A 100 -5.71 -1.06 -2.46
CA LEU A 100 -6.27 -0.20 -3.51
C LEU A 100 -5.62 1.18 -3.54
N LYS A 101 -5.28 1.76 -2.38
CA LYS A 101 -4.54 3.03 -2.33
C LYS A 101 -3.14 2.89 -2.91
N THR A 102 -2.43 1.82 -2.58
CA THR A 102 -1.09 1.55 -3.13
C THR A 102 -1.16 1.32 -4.64
N LEU A 103 -2.11 0.50 -5.08
CA LEU A 103 -2.30 0.15 -6.48
C LEU A 103 -2.66 1.39 -7.33
N ASN A 104 -3.56 2.25 -6.84
CA ASN A 104 -3.92 3.48 -7.53
C ASN A 104 -2.71 4.42 -7.72
N VAL A 105 -1.85 4.53 -6.70
CA VAL A 105 -0.62 5.33 -6.83
C VAL A 105 0.34 4.71 -7.85
N GLU A 106 0.48 3.39 -7.83
CA GLU A 106 1.33 2.67 -8.80
C GLU A 106 0.82 2.82 -10.23
N GLU A 107 -0.49 2.75 -10.45
CA GLU A 107 -1.12 2.95 -11.75
C GLU A 107 -0.86 4.36 -12.29
N ILE A 108 -1.11 5.39 -11.48
CA ILE A 108 -0.85 6.79 -11.87
C ILE A 108 0.63 6.98 -12.21
N ILE A 109 1.53 6.43 -11.40
CA ILE A 109 2.98 6.54 -11.65
C ILE A 109 3.34 5.82 -12.94
N SER A 110 2.82 4.61 -13.18
CA SER A 110 3.09 3.83 -14.39
C SER A 110 2.65 4.55 -15.67
N ASP A 111 1.48 5.20 -15.65
CA ASP A 111 0.96 5.98 -16.78
C ASP A 111 1.86 7.20 -17.08
N ARG A 112 2.32 7.90 -16.02
CA ARG A 112 3.27 9.01 -16.17
C ARG A 112 4.62 8.57 -16.72
N TYR A 113 5.09 7.38 -16.34
CA TYR A 113 6.32 6.82 -16.90
C TYR A 113 6.18 6.40 -18.36
N GLU A 114 5.05 5.82 -18.77
CA GLU A 114 4.78 5.54 -20.19
C GLU A 114 4.73 6.83 -21.00
N TRP A 115 4.05 7.87 -20.49
CA TRP A 115 4.06 9.18 -21.12
C TRP A 115 5.49 9.72 -21.27
N LEU A 116 6.30 9.69 -20.21
CA LEU A 116 7.68 10.17 -20.26
C LEU A 116 8.52 9.37 -21.26
N ARG A 117 8.36 8.05 -21.30
CA ARG A 117 9.08 7.17 -22.23
C ARG A 117 8.79 7.53 -23.69
N LEU A 118 7.53 7.81 -24.02
CA LEU A 118 7.16 8.22 -25.38
C LEU A 118 7.75 9.58 -25.76
N ASN A 119 7.78 10.54 -24.83
CA ASN A 119 8.39 11.86 -25.08
C ASN A 119 9.91 11.74 -25.25
N MET A 120 10.60 10.94 -24.44
CA MET A 120 12.04 10.72 -24.63
C MET A 120 12.37 10.12 -25.99
N LEU A 121 11.56 9.16 -26.47
CA LEU A 121 11.71 8.61 -27.81
C LEU A 121 11.45 9.66 -28.90
N GLN A 122 10.48 10.56 -28.70
CA GLN A 122 10.23 11.67 -29.62
C GLN A 122 11.42 12.63 -29.66
N ASP A 123 11.97 13.01 -28.50
CA ASP A 123 13.14 13.89 -28.40
C ASP A 123 14.37 13.27 -29.08
N GLU A 124 14.63 11.96 -28.88
CA GLU A 124 15.72 11.26 -29.54
C GLU A 124 15.56 11.25 -31.07
N VAL A 125 14.35 11.03 -31.56
CA VAL A 125 14.04 11.07 -33.00
C VAL A 125 14.16 12.49 -33.54
N GLU A 126 13.69 13.50 -32.81
CA GLU A 126 13.79 14.90 -33.21
C GLU A 126 15.25 15.34 -33.33
N VAL A 127 16.10 14.97 -32.37
CA VAL A 127 17.55 15.22 -32.44
C VAL A 127 18.18 14.54 -33.66
N ALA A 128 17.81 13.29 -33.95
CA ALA A 128 18.31 12.57 -35.12
C ALA A 128 17.83 13.18 -36.44
N LEU A 129 16.61 13.71 -36.49
CA LEU A 129 16.05 14.40 -37.66
C LEU A 129 16.71 15.76 -37.87
N LEU A 130 16.93 16.52 -36.80
CA LEU A 130 17.61 17.82 -36.86
C LEU A 130 19.06 17.69 -37.34
N ALA A 131 19.75 16.60 -37.01
CA ALA A 131 21.09 16.31 -37.52
C ALA A 131 21.14 16.14 -39.06
N GLN A 132 20.02 15.80 -39.68
CA GLN A 132 19.92 15.62 -41.14
C GLN A 132 19.51 16.92 -41.87
N VAL A 133 19.18 17.98 -41.14
CA VAL A 133 18.74 19.25 -41.74
C VAL A 133 19.96 19.98 -42.34
N PRO A 134 19.88 20.45 -43.60
CA PRO A 134 20.97 21.21 -44.20
C PRO A 134 21.17 22.56 -43.48
N SER A 135 22.41 23.06 -43.44
CA SER A 135 22.82 24.26 -42.70
C SER A 135 22.11 25.57 -43.10
N GLY A 136 21.33 25.56 -44.19
CA GLY A 136 20.49 26.67 -44.66
C GLY A 136 19.03 26.61 -44.21
N GLY A 137 18.63 25.63 -43.38
CA GLY A 137 17.26 25.47 -42.88
C GLY A 137 16.31 24.79 -43.87
N PHE A 138 15.01 24.83 -43.59
CA PHE A 138 13.98 24.21 -44.42
C PHE A 138 13.64 25.10 -45.61
N ARG A 139 13.81 24.59 -46.84
CA ARG A 139 13.34 25.25 -48.06
C ARG A 139 11.96 24.70 -48.41
N THR A 140 10.95 25.56 -48.43
CA THR A 140 9.61 25.20 -48.88
C THR A 140 9.68 24.77 -50.35
N LEU A 141 9.10 23.60 -50.66
CA LEU A 141 9.02 23.08 -52.02
C LEU A 141 8.05 23.95 -52.83
N GLU A 142 8.58 24.76 -53.75
CA GLU A 142 7.77 25.45 -54.76
C GLU A 142 7.40 24.45 -55.86
N ILE A 143 6.20 23.89 -55.75
CA ILE A 143 5.60 23.05 -56.78
C ILE A 143 4.64 23.94 -57.58
N GLY A 144 5.18 24.62 -58.58
CA GLY A 144 4.38 25.42 -59.51
C GLY A 144 5.24 26.23 -60.48
N PRO A 145 4.89 26.29 -61.77
CA PRO A 145 5.57 27.18 -62.71
C PRO A 145 5.20 28.64 -62.40
N SER A 146 6.21 29.51 -62.25
CA SER A 146 6.09 30.94 -61.95
C SER A 146 5.83 31.82 -63.18
N VAL A 147 5.33 31.24 -64.28
CA VAL A 147 5.08 31.99 -65.51
C VAL A 147 3.68 32.62 -65.44
N PRO A 148 3.53 33.95 -65.60
CA PRO A 148 2.21 34.52 -65.80
C PRO A 148 1.66 33.97 -67.12
N SER A 149 0.44 33.40 -67.08
CA SER A 149 -0.32 33.10 -68.28
C SER A 149 -0.59 34.41 -69.02
N THR A 150 0.27 34.75 -69.98
CA THR A 150 -0.02 35.82 -70.94
C THR A 150 -1.20 35.38 -71.83
N PRO A 151 -2.13 36.31 -72.13
CA PRO A 151 -3.47 36.03 -72.68
C PRO A 151 -3.48 35.45 -74.09
#